data_AF-A0A9D1U1R6-F1
#
_entry.id   AF-A0A9D1U1R6-F1
#
_cell.length_a   1.000
_cell.length_b   1.000
_cell.length_c   1.000
_cell.angle_alpha   90.00
_cell.angle_beta   90.00
_cell.angle_gamma   90.00
#
_symmetry.space_group_name_H-M   'P 1'
#
loop_
_entity.id
_entity.type
_entity.pdbx_description
1 polymer ?
#
loop_
_entity_poly.entity_id
_entity_poly.type
_entity_poly.pdbx_seq_one_letter_code
_entity_poly.pdbx_strand_id
1 'polypeptide(L)'
;MKEERRRPSVRALLLLCVVLLGLGGWLLLQRNQAWDREQRQKELMLVDFSVQVTDAGAYAYWVAKDITDFTFGDCLASFDAAAQTAQRLGDAGVLPEEDARQYQAYFEQMGQTLRQGGETAIPTADMEKLMVIDRQEAFWADGAPYDDFAAYMAK
;
A
#
# COMPACT_ATOMS: atom_id res chain seq x y z
N MET A 1 31.09 31.45 53.01
CA MET A 1 30.13 31.79 51.93
C MET A 1 28.95 30.85 52.06
N LYS A 2 27.77 31.36 52.46
CA LYS A 2 26.55 30.54 52.56
C LYS A 2 25.79 30.67 51.25
N GLU A 3 25.71 29.59 50.48
CA GLU A 3 24.78 29.49 49.36
C GLU A 3 23.35 29.57 49.91
N GLU A 4 22.73 30.73 49.79
CA GLU A 4 21.27 30.83 49.86
C GLU A 4 20.69 30.02 48.70
N ARG A 5 20.30 28.77 48.98
CA ARG A 5 19.39 28.04 48.07
C ARG A 5 18.07 28.79 48.04
N ARG A 6 17.94 29.73 47.09
CA ARG A 6 16.68 30.38 46.73
C ARG A 6 15.65 29.30 46.44
N ARG A 7 14.72 29.08 47.36
CA ARG A 7 13.57 28.20 47.12
C ARG A 7 12.75 28.83 46.00
N PRO A 8 12.52 28.12 44.88
CA PRO A 8 11.67 28.65 43.81
C PRO A 8 10.29 28.96 44.40
N SER A 9 9.77 30.16 44.11
CA SER A 9 8.45 30.57 44.59
C SER A 9 7.38 29.69 43.96
N VAL A 10 6.33 29.35 44.73
CA VAL A 10 5.21 28.50 44.27
C VAL A 10 4.60 29.02 42.96
N ARG A 11 4.61 30.34 42.75
CA ARG A 11 4.17 30.99 41.50
C ARG A 11 5.04 30.63 40.30
N ALA A 12 6.36 30.53 40.46
CA ALA A 12 7.26 30.11 39.39
C ALA A 12 7.05 28.64 39.01
N LEU A 13 6.77 27.77 39.99
CA LEU A 13 6.41 26.38 39.76
C LEU A 13 5.08 26.24 38.99
N LEU A 14 4.05 27.02 39.37
CA LEU A 14 2.78 27.03 38.65
C LEU A 14 2.92 27.51 37.20
N LEU A 15 3.71 28.57 36.96
CA LEU A 15 3.99 29.05 35.60
C LEU A 15 4.74 27.99 34.78
N LEU A 16 5.71 27.31 35.37
CA LEU A 16 6.41 26.20 34.71
C LEU A 16 5.44 25.08 34.32
N CYS A 17 4.51 24.69 35.20
CA CYS A 17 3.50 23.68 34.90
C CYS A 17 2.58 24.10 33.75
N VAL A 18 2.14 25.36 33.70
CA VAL A 18 1.31 25.88 32.60
C VAL A 18 2.08 25.86 31.27
N VAL A 19 3.36 26.25 31.28
CA VAL A 19 4.20 26.20 30.08
C VAL A 19 4.40 24.76 29.60
N LEU A 20 4.67 23.82 30.51
CA LEU A 20 4.82 22.40 30.18
C LEU A 20 3.54 21.78 29.64
N LEU A 21 2.36 22.14 30.18
CA LEU A 21 1.08 21.70 29.66
C LEU A 21 0.78 22.28 28.27
N GLY A 22 1.10 23.55 28.04
CA GLY A 22 0.97 24.19 26.72
C GLY A 22 1.87 23.55 25.66
N LEU A 23 3.15 23.31 25.99
CA LEU A 23 4.10 22.63 25.12
C LEU A 23 3.70 21.17 24.86
N GLY A 24 3.22 20.46 25.89
CA GLY A 24 2.72 19.09 25.77
C GLY A 24 1.49 19.01 24.85
N GLY A 25 0.54 19.92 25.00
CA GLY A 25 -0.63 20.02 24.11
C GLY A 25 -0.23 20.32 22.66
N TRP A 26 0.74 21.21 22.44
CA TRP A 26 1.25 21.52 21.11
C TRP A 26 1.93 20.31 20.44
N LEU A 27 2.77 19.58 21.18
CA LEU A 27 3.45 18.37 20.68
C LEU A 27 2.45 17.26 20.30
N LEU A 28 1.39 17.07 21.11
CA LEU A 28 0.34 16.10 20.80
C LEU A 28 -0.40 16.47 19.51
N LEU A 29 -0.68 17.76 19.31
CA LEU A 29 -1.38 18.24 18.11
C LEU A 29 -0.53 18.07 16.85
N GLN A 30 0.78 18.33 16.92
CA GLN A 30 1.71 18.05 15.83
C GLN A 30 1.84 16.55 15.54
N ARG A 31 1.89 15.70 16.57
CA ARG A 31 1.94 14.25 16.43
C ARG A 31 0.69 13.72 15.72
N ASN A 32 -0.50 14.18 16.12
CA ASN A 32 -1.75 13.73 15.48
C ASN A 32 -1.81 14.14 14.01
N GLN A 33 -1.42 15.37 13.66
CA GLN A 33 -1.36 15.79 12.26
C GLN A 33 -0.31 15.02 11.42
N ALA A 34 0.79 14.59 12.04
CA ALA A 34 1.76 13.72 11.38
C ALA A 34 1.18 12.32 11.14
N TRP A 35 0.52 11.75 12.16
CA TRP A 35 -0.16 10.47 12.07
C TRP A 35 -1.24 10.45 10.99
N ASP A 36 -2.12 11.45 10.96
CA ASP A 36 -3.20 11.54 9.96
C ASP A 36 -2.66 11.63 8.53
N ARG A 37 -1.53 12.34 8.34
CA ARG A 37 -0.87 12.41 7.03
C ARG A 37 -0.27 11.08 6.63
N GLU A 38 0.35 10.38 7.56
CA GLU A 38 0.90 9.04 7.32
C GLU A 38 -0.21 8.05 6.95
N GLN A 39 -1.33 8.04 7.68
CA GLN A 39 -2.46 7.17 7.38
C GLN A 39 -3.04 7.43 5.98
N ARG A 40 -3.26 8.70 5.62
CA ARG A 40 -3.71 9.04 4.25
C ARG A 40 -2.71 8.63 3.17
N GLN A 41 -1.41 8.72 3.43
CA GLN A 41 -0.41 8.25 2.48
C GLN A 41 -0.49 6.73 2.30
N LYS A 42 -0.68 5.97 3.39
CA LYS A 42 -0.85 4.52 3.34
C LYS A 42 -2.11 4.12 2.55
N GLU A 43 -3.23 4.81 2.79
CA GLU A 43 -4.47 4.62 2.02
C GLU A 43 -4.25 4.87 0.52
N LEU A 44 -3.57 5.96 0.16
CA LEU A 44 -3.27 6.27 -1.25
C LEU A 44 -2.36 5.22 -1.90
N MET A 45 -1.41 4.65 -1.15
CA MET A 45 -0.56 3.57 -1.66
C MET A 45 -1.37 2.30 -1.95
N LEU A 46 -2.36 1.98 -1.11
CA LEU A 46 -3.24 0.83 -1.33
C LEU A 46 -4.15 1.05 -2.55
N VAL A 47 -4.66 2.27 -2.74
CA VAL A 47 -5.42 2.65 -3.94
C VAL A 47 -4.55 2.53 -5.20
N ASP A 48 -3.33 3.05 -5.19
CA ASP A 48 -2.38 2.92 -6.30
C ASP A 48 -2.12 1.45 -6.65
N PHE A 49 -1.96 0.60 -5.63
CA PHE A 49 -1.83 -0.83 -5.84
C PHE A 49 -3.06 -1.46 -6.48
N SER A 50 -4.27 -1.11 -6.03
CA SER A 50 -5.51 -1.62 -6.65
C SER A 50 -5.62 -1.28 -8.14
N VAL A 51 -5.19 -0.09 -8.53
CA VAL A 51 -5.14 0.34 -9.94
C VAL A 51 -4.12 -0.48 -10.70
N GLN A 52 -2.92 -0.68 -10.16
CA GLN A 52 -1.88 -1.46 -10.85
C GLN A 52 -2.24 -2.93 -11.03
N VAL A 53 -2.92 -3.55 -10.05
CA VAL A 53 -3.43 -4.92 -10.19
C VAL A 53 -4.49 -4.98 -11.29
N THR A 54 -5.36 -3.97 -11.36
CA THR A 54 -6.40 -3.84 -12.37
C THR A 54 -5.81 -3.65 -13.77
N ASP A 55 -4.82 -2.76 -13.90
CA ASP A 55 -4.09 -2.49 -15.15
C ASP A 55 -3.35 -3.75 -15.64
N ALA A 56 -2.75 -4.52 -14.73
CA ALA A 56 -2.10 -5.78 -15.08
C ALA A 56 -3.08 -6.79 -15.70
N GLY A 57 -4.28 -6.92 -15.10
CA GLY A 57 -5.36 -7.71 -15.67
C GLY A 57 -5.84 -7.17 -17.03
N ALA A 58 -6.08 -5.87 -17.11
CA ALA A 58 -6.61 -5.22 -18.30
C ALA A 58 -5.65 -5.32 -19.49
N TYR A 59 -4.38 -4.98 -19.31
CA TYR A 59 -3.38 -5.02 -20.39
C TYR A 59 -3.16 -6.43 -20.89
N ALA A 60 -3.06 -7.41 -19.99
CA ALA A 60 -2.95 -8.81 -20.38
C ALA A 60 -4.19 -9.27 -21.16
N TYR A 61 -5.38 -8.91 -20.67
CA TYR A 61 -6.63 -9.24 -21.37
C TYR A 61 -6.69 -8.62 -22.76
N TRP A 62 -6.36 -7.34 -22.90
CA TRP A 62 -6.40 -6.62 -24.18
C TRP A 62 -5.38 -7.14 -25.18
N VAL A 63 -4.17 -7.48 -24.73
CA VAL A 63 -3.17 -8.17 -25.57
C VAL A 63 -3.71 -9.52 -26.05
N ALA A 64 -4.29 -10.32 -25.14
CA ALA A 64 -4.88 -11.61 -25.52
C ALA A 64 -6.09 -11.50 -26.46
N LYS A 65 -6.74 -10.33 -26.52
CA LYS A 65 -7.86 -10.01 -27.43
C LYS A 65 -7.42 -9.27 -28.69
N ASP A 66 -6.12 -9.10 -28.91
CA ASP A 66 -5.54 -8.41 -30.07
C ASP A 66 -6.06 -6.96 -30.21
N ILE A 67 -6.16 -6.25 -29.09
CA ILE A 67 -6.49 -4.82 -29.07
C ILE A 67 -5.21 -4.02 -29.35
N THR A 68 -5.15 -3.40 -30.53
CA THR A 68 -3.94 -2.85 -31.17
C THR A 68 -3.20 -1.76 -30.40
N ASP A 69 -3.80 -1.18 -29.37
CA ASP A 69 -3.22 -0.07 -28.59
C ASP A 69 -2.30 -0.56 -27.46
N PHE A 70 -2.26 -1.88 -27.19
CA PHE A 70 -1.50 -2.46 -26.07
C PHE A 70 -0.54 -3.53 -26.57
N THR A 71 0.70 -3.46 -26.12
CA THR A 71 1.72 -4.43 -26.49
C THR A 71 1.91 -5.48 -25.40
N PHE A 72 2.42 -6.65 -25.78
CA PHE A 72 2.85 -7.66 -24.81
C PHE A 72 3.92 -7.11 -23.85
N GLY A 73 4.72 -6.14 -24.27
CA GLY A 73 5.66 -5.43 -23.41
C GLY A 73 4.97 -4.64 -22.29
N ASP A 74 3.87 -3.95 -22.60
CA ASP A 74 3.08 -3.18 -21.62
C ASP A 74 2.43 -4.12 -20.59
N CYS A 75 1.92 -5.27 -21.06
CA CYS A 75 1.45 -6.35 -20.19
C CYS A 75 2.55 -6.79 -19.21
N LEU A 76 3.75 -7.15 -19.69
CA LEU A 76 4.83 -7.57 -18.80
C LEU A 76 5.27 -6.48 -17.82
N ALA A 77 5.35 -5.23 -18.28
CA ALA A 77 5.71 -4.09 -17.44
C ALA A 77 4.68 -3.85 -16.32
N SER A 78 3.40 -4.06 -16.59
CA SER A 78 2.34 -3.90 -15.58
C SER A 78 2.40 -4.95 -14.47
N PHE A 79 2.74 -6.20 -14.79
CA PHE A 79 3.00 -7.24 -13.78
C PHE A 79 4.23 -6.92 -12.92
N ASP A 80 5.31 -6.45 -13.53
CA ASP A 80 6.50 -6.05 -12.79
C ASP A 80 6.22 -4.85 -11.87
N ALA A 81 5.41 -3.89 -12.32
CA ALA A 81 4.97 -2.76 -11.50
C ALA A 81 4.12 -3.21 -10.31
N ALA A 82 3.14 -4.09 -10.52
CA ALA A 82 2.32 -4.64 -9.45
C ALA A 82 3.17 -5.39 -8.41
N ALA A 83 4.13 -6.21 -8.85
CA ALA A 83 5.08 -6.90 -7.97
C ALA A 83 5.92 -5.93 -7.12
N GLN A 84 6.51 -4.91 -7.75
CA GLN A 84 7.31 -3.89 -7.05
C GLN A 84 6.47 -3.07 -6.07
N THR A 85 5.23 -2.77 -6.42
CA THR A 85 4.32 -2.03 -5.52
C THR A 85 3.91 -2.87 -4.34
N ALA A 86 3.63 -4.16 -4.51
CA ALA A 86 3.38 -5.07 -3.40
C ALA A 86 4.56 -5.07 -2.39
N GLN A 87 5.80 -5.17 -2.89
CA GLN A 87 6.99 -5.05 -2.06
C GLN A 87 7.05 -3.71 -1.31
N ARG A 88 6.84 -2.59 -2.00
CA ARG A 88 6.83 -1.25 -1.40
C ARG A 88 5.76 -1.08 -0.33
N LEU A 89 4.59 -1.71 -0.49
CA LEU A 89 3.53 -1.72 0.51
C LEU A 89 3.93 -2.47 1.78
N GLY A 90 4.64 -3.60 1.63
CA GLY A 90 5.23 -4.32 2.76
C GLY A 90 6.27 -3.49 3.50
N ASP A 91 7.22 -2.89 2.76
CA ASP A 91 8.28 -2.03 3.32
C ASP A 91 7.71 -0.80 4.06
N ALA A 92 6.59 -0.26 3.59
CA ALA A 92 5.89 0.87 4.21
C ALA A 92 4.95 0.48 5.36
N GLY A 93 4.79 -0.83 5.62
CA GLY A 93 3.85 -1.36 6.61
C GLY A 93 2.39 -1.04 6.29
N VAL A 94 2.04 -0.94 5.01
CA VAL A 94 0.66 -0.82 4.52
C VAL A 94 0.01 -2.20 4.45
N LEU A 95 0.72 -3.16 3.85
CA LEU A 95 0.34 -4.57 3.89
C LEU A 95 1.15 -5.29 4.96
N PRO A 96 0.61 -6.37 5.55
CA PRO A 96 1.43 -7.35 6.26
C PRO A 96 2.59 -7.83 5.37
N GLU A 97 3.77 -8.04 5.96
CA GLU A 97 4.97 -8.41 5.19
C GLU A 97 4.78 -9.74 4.44
N GLU A 98 4.04 -10.68 5.03
CA GLU A 98 3.74 -11.96 4.38
C GLU A 98 2.85 -11.77 3.16
N ASP A 99 1.74 -11.05 3.29
CA ASP A 99 0.83 -10.73 2.19
C ASP A 99 1.57 -9.99 1.07
N ALA A 100 2.37 -8.98 1.40
CA ALA A 100 3.18 -8.25 0.44
C ALA A 100 4.12 -9.18 -0.35
N ARG A 101 4.79 -10.11 0.33
CA ARG A 101 5.66 -11.12 -0.30
C ARG A 101 4.87 -12.08 -1.20
N GLN A 102 3.69 -12.48 -0.77
CA GLN A 102 2.82 -13.38 -1.54
C GLN A 102 2.28 -12.70 -2.81
N TYR A 103 1.82 -11.45 -2.72
CA TYR A 103 1.45 -10.66 -3.90
C TYR A 103 2.62 -10.48 -4.86
N GLN A 104 3.80 -10.11 -4.33
CA GLN A 104 5.00 -9.98 -5.14
C GLN A 104 5.29 -11.28 -5.90
N ALA A 105 5.32 -12.41 -5.20
CA ALA A 105 5.58 -13.72 -5.79
C ALA A 105 4.53 -14.09 -6.85
N TYR A 106 3.24 -13.81 -6.60
CA TYR A 106 2.17 -14.05 -7.56
C TYR A 106 2.39 -13.30 -8.88
N PHE A 107 2.62 -11.98 -8.82
CA PHE A 107 2.81 -11.17 -10.02
C PHE A 107 4.12 -11.47 -10.75
N GLU A 108 5.20 -11.75 -10.02
CA GLU A 108 6.47 -12.21 -10.61
C GLU A 108 6.30 -13.55 -11.32
N GLN A 109 5.62 -14.51 -10.70
CA GLN A 109 5.36 -15.83 -11.30
C GLN A 109 4.49 -15.71 -12.56
N MET A 110 3.44 -14.89 -12.53
CA MET A 110 2.63 -14.63 -13.71
C MET A 110 3.48 -14.00 -14.82
N GLY A 111 4.23 -12.94 -14.52
CA GLY A 111 5.13 -12.31 -15.49
C GLY A 111 6.18 -13.26 -16.06
N GLN A 112 6.74 -14.17 -15.26
CA GLN A 112 7.67 -15.20 -15.75
C GLN A 112 6.99 -16.21 -16.67
N THR A 113 5.79 -16.67 -16.31
CA THR A 113 4.98 -17.60 -17.11
C THR A 113 4.68 -16.99 -18.48
N LEU A 114 4.27 -15.73 -18.50
CA LEU A 114 4.02 -14.99 -19.74
C LEU A 114 5.29 -14.84 -20.56
N ARG A 115 6.44 -14.46 -19.97
CA ARG A 115 7.71 -14.36 -20.71
C ARG A 115 8.12 -15.67 -21.41
N GLN A 116 7.82 -16.81 -20.79
CA GLN A 116 8.15 -18.13 -21.35
C GLN A 116 7.16 -18.57 -22.43
N GLY A 117 5.87 -18.29 -22.24
CA GLY A 117 4.80 -18.76 -23.11
C GLY A 117 4.27 -17.75 -24.14
N GLY A 118 4.74 -16.51 -24.08
CA GLY A 118 4.28 -15.40 -24.92
C GLY A 118 2.81 -15.05 -24.72
N GLU A 119 2.24 -14.35 -25.71
CA GLU A 119 0.84 -13.91 -25.70
C GLU A 119 -0.16 -15.08 -25.58
N THR A 120 0.19 -16.25 -26.12
CA THR A 120 -0.67 -17.44 -26.07
C THR A 120 -0.81 -18.05 -24.68
N ALA A 121 0.06 -17.69 -23.74
CA ALA A 121 0.02 -18.18 -22.37
C ALA A 121 -0.83 -17.31 -21.43
N ILE A 122 -1.44 -16.23 -21.92
CA ILE A 122 -2.25 -15.34 -21.10
C ILE A 122 -3.52 -16.07 -20.63
N PRO A 123 -3.71 -16.27 -19.32
CA PRO A 123 -4.91 -16.92 -18.79
C PRO A 123 -6.05 -15.91 -18.73
N THR A 124 -6.73 -15.72 -19.86
CA THR A 124 -7.75 -14.67 -20.05
C THR A 124 -8.83 -14.63 -18.95
N ALA A 125 -9.28 -15.78 -18.45
CA ALA A 125 -10.25 -15.84 -17.34
C ALA A 125 -9.71 -15.22 -16.04
N ASP A 126 -8.45 -15.45 -15.72
CA ASP A 126 -7.81 -14.86 -14.54
C ASP A 126 -7.53 -13.37 -14.75
N MET A 127 -7.22 -12.97 -15.99
CA MET A 127 -7.02 -11.56 -16.33
C MET A 127 -8.32 -10.75 -16.23
N GLU A 128 -9.46 -11.32 -16.61
CA GLU A 128 -10.77 -10.69 -16.41
C GLU A 128 -11.07 -10.47 -14.92
N LYS A 129 -10.70 -11.42 -14.05
CA LYS A 129 -10.86 -11.27 -12.59
C LYS A 129 -10.03 -10.11 -12.05
N LEU A 130 -8.76 -10.01 -12.48
CA LEU A 130 -7.88 -8.92 -12.09
C LEU A 130 -8.39 -7.57 -12.61
N MET A 131 -8.89 -7.52 -13.85
CA MET A 131 -9.44 -6.29 -14.45
C MET A 131 -10.65 -5.71 -13.70
N VAL A 132 -11.31 -6.48 -12.84
CA VAL A 132 -12.49 -6.02 -12.08
C VAL A 132 -12.32 -6.16 -10.58
N ILE A 133 -11.10 -6.43 -10.11
CA ILE A 133 -10.84 -6.64 -8.69
C ILE A 133 -10.95 -5.35 -7.88
N ASP A 134 -10.75 -4.18 -8.50
CA ASP A 134 -11.04 -2.86 -7.93
C ASP A 134 -12.51 -2.72 -7.47
N ARG A 135 -13.45 -3.43 -8.11
CA ARG A 135 -14.87 -3.44 -7.74
C ARG A 135 -15.17 -4.19 -6.44
N GLN A 136 -14.20 -4.93 -5.90
CA GLN A 136 -14.32 -5.62 -4.62
C GLN A 136 -14.04 -4.64 -3.47
N GLU A 137 -14.91 -3.66 -3.26
CA GLU A 137 -14.69 -2.57 -2.29
C GLU A 137 -14.38 -3.09 -0.88
N ALA A 138 -15.08 -4.15 -0.44
CA ALA A 138 -14.87 -4.76 0.87
C ALA A 138 -13.44 -5.35 1.02
N PHE A 139 -12.94 -6.03 -0.02
CA PHE A 139 -11.60 -6.61 -0.02
C PHE A 139 -10.51 -5.54 0.15
N TRP A 140 -10.66 -4.40 -0.53
CA TRP A 140 -9.71 -3.29 -0.39
C TRP A 140 -9.85 -2.55 0.94
N ALA A 141 -11.09 -2.39 1.43
CA ALA A 141 -11.36 -1.79 2.74
C ALA A 141 -10.77 -2.61 3.90
N ASP A 142 -10.73 -3.94 3.74
CA ASP A 142 -10.14 -4.88 4.71
C ASP A 142 -8.61 -4.95 4.63
N GLY A 143 -7.97 -4.13 3.78
CA GLY A 143 -6.52 -4.06 3.65
C GLY A 143 -5.93 -5.05 2.64
N ALA A 144 -6.75 -5.54 1.70
CA ALA A 144 -6.37 -6.48 0.65
C ALA A 144 -5.68 -7.77 1.16
N PRO A 145 -6.29 -8.53 2.09
CA PRO A 145 -5.70 -9.75 2.63
C PRO A 145 -5.41 -10.77 1.51
N TYR A 146 -4.18 -11.30 1.46
CA TYR A 146 -3.76 -12.16 0.35
C TYR A 146 -4.58 -13.46 0.25
N ASP A 147 -4.99 -14.04 1.37
CA ASP A 147 -5.80 -15.26 1.38
C ASP A 147 -7.14 -15.07 0.63
N ASP A 148 -7.78 -13.90 0.77
CA ASP A 148 -9.03 -13.59 0.07
C ASP A 148 -8.77 -13.35 -1.42
N PHE A 149 -7.65 -12.69 -1.77
CA PHE A 149 -7.21 -12.56 -3.15
C PHE A 149 -6.99 -13.93 -3.80
N ALA A 150 -6.23 -14.81 -3.15
CA ALA A 150 -5.94 -16.14 -3.64
C ALA A 150 -7.22 -16.97 -3.79
N ALA A 151 -8.14 -16.89 -2.81
CA ALA A 151 -9.43 -17.54 -2.88
C ALA A 151 -10.33 -16.99 -4.01
N TYR A 152 -10.23 -15.70 -4.33
CA TYR A 152 -10.93 -15.10 -5.46
C TYR A 152 -10.33 -15.56 -6.79
N MET A 153 -9.00 -15.57 -6.91
CA MET A 153 -8.31 -16.02 -8.12
C MET A 153 -8.52 -17.51 -8.40
N ALA A 154 -8.68 -18.34 -7.38
CA ALA A 154 -8.90 -19.79 -7.54
C ALA A 154 -10.33 -20.20 -7.98
N LYS A 155 -11.31 -19.30 -7.92
CA LYS A 155 -12.72 -19.58 -8.28
C LYS A 155 -12.96 -19.55 -9.79
#